data_AF-A0A813GGK5-F1
#
_entry.id   AF-A0A813GGK5-F1
#
_cell.length_a   1.000
_cell.length_b   1.000
_cell.length_c   1.000
_cell.angle_alpha   90.00
_cell.angle_beta   90.00
_cell.angle_gamma   90.00
#
_symmetry.space_group_name_H-M   'P 1'
#
loop_
_entity.id
_entity.type
_entity.pdbx_description
1 polymer ?
#
loop_
_entity_poly.entity_id
_entity_poly.type
_entity_poly.pdbx_seq_one_letter_code
_entity_poly.pdbx_strand_id
1 'polypeptide(L)'
;MAMDGCCPCFAGLFKKRLVGPSQSESCEVPLLPIVRLDNALHRSLTTLGHDPDDVTDVLCCLHVTEEDLARPVEQLSAELQKDVLSRLKALAEEEAAEIESNPEVLAVFAYGTLRGDFCGSGDKWGIVSSTGASWERASVKGFRLYQDPRLTFPFAVRTDAPWDVIHGTVMSWPDLDAKSACAAVAQCNQIEGFRPSTPEAGLYRRQAVEVELLEGEVRRRALIYHQIWPTRALRAATAFPHGDWLETTSPMIQ
;
A
#
# COMPACT_ATOMS: atom_id res chain seq x y z
N MET A 1 -1.96 45.22 -10.23
CA MET A 1 -2.44 44.73 -8.92
C MET A 1 -1.34 43.88 -8.34
N ALA A 2 -0.49 44.51 -7.54
CA ALA A 2 0.61 43.89 -6.82
C ALA A 2 0.24 43.94 -5.34
N MET A 3 0.41 42.82 -4.64
CA MET A 3 0.40 42.77 -3.18
C MET A 3 1.73 42.16 -2.75
N ASP A 4 2.71 43.06 -2.61
CA ASP A 4 3.83 42.89 -1.69
C ASP A 4 3.30 42.99 -0.27
N GLY A 5 3.62 41.99 0.56
CA GLY A 5 3.28 41.92 1.97
C GLY A 5 4.53 41.68 2.81
N CYS A 6 5.28 42.74 3.04
CA CYS A 6 6.36 42.82 4.02
C CYS A 6 5.77 43.24 5.37
N CYS A 7 6.11 42.58 6.49
CA CYS A 7 6.23 43.30 7.77
C CYS A 7 7.08 42.52 8.82
N PRO A 8 7.87 43.20 9.67
CA PRO A 8 8.99 42.64 10.41
C PRO A 8 8.88 42.71 11.96
N CYS A 9 9.88 42.13 12.63
CA CYS A 9 10.46 42.45 13.94
C CYS A 9 9.57 42.59 15.20
N PHE A 10 9.84 41.74 16.20
CA PHE A 10 9.92 42.17 17.60
C PHE A 10 11.08 41.45 18.33
N ALA A 11 12.17 42.18 18.54
CA ALA A 11 13.21 41.83 19.49
C ALA A 11 12.79 42.41 20.86
N GLY A 12 12.53 41.53 21.83
CA GLY A 12 12.20 41.89 23.20
C GLY A 12 13.27 41.39 24.17
N LEU A 13 14.04 42.32 24.71
CA LEU A 13 14.92 42.13 25.87
C LEU A 13 14.17 41.46 27.02
N PHE A 14 14.70 40.36 27.57
CA PHE A 14 14.39 39.94 28.94
C PHE A 14 15.64 39.83 29.80
N LYS A 15 15.54 40.50 30.95
CA LYS A 15 16.55 40.66 31.99
C LYS A 15 16.99 39.31 32.56
N LYS A 16 18.31 39.15 32.72
CA LYS A 16 18.95 38.13 33.55
C LYS A 16 18.34 38.15 34.96
N ARG A 17 17.69 37.05 35.35
CA ARG A 17 17.56 36.63 36.75
C ARG A 17 18.35 35.34 36.91
N LEU A 18 19.43 35.41 37.69
CA LEU A 18 20.19 34.25 38.14
C LEU A 18 19.29 33.47 39.12
N VAL A 19 18.69 32.38 38.65
CA VAL A 19 18.09 31.35 39.50
C VAL A 19 19.12 30.23 39.60
N GLY A 20 19.36 29.78 40.83
CA GLY A 20 20.41 28.81 41.18
C GLY A 20 20.27 27.45 40.48
N PRO A 21 21.24 26.54 40.69
CA PRO A 21 21.26 25.24 40.04
C PRO A 21 20.04 24.44 40.49
N SER A 22 18.99 24.42 39.66
CA SER A 22 17.92 23.45 39.78
C SER A 22 18.55 22.11 39.43
N GLN A 23 18.42 21.15 40.33
CA GLN A 23 18.73 19.76 40.04
C GLN A 23 17.85 19.38 38.84
N SER A 24 18.48 19.24 37.68
CA SER A 24 17.82 18.79 36.47
C SER A 24 17.51 17.30 36.68
N GLU A 25 16.32 17.00 37.17
CA GLU A 25 15.73 15.68 37.01
C GLU A 25 15.68 15.43 35.51
N SER A 26 16.61 14.60 35.02
CA SER A 26 16.62 14.14 33.64
C SER A 26 15.30 13.41 33.43
N CYS A 27 14.38 14.06 32.72
CA CYS A 27 13.17 13.43 32.23
C CYS A 27 13.61 12.42 31.16
N GLU A 28 14.01 11.22 31.60
CA GLU A 28 14.27 10.10 30.72
C GLU A 28 12.93 9.76 30.07
N VAL A 29 12.76 10.18 28.81
CA VAL A 29 11.64 9.75 27.99
C VAL A 29 11.77 8.23 27.87
N PRO A 30 10.79 7.44 28.36
CA PRO A 30 10.85 6.00 28.24
C PRO A 30 10.99 5.64 26.76
N LEU A 31 12.05 4.92 26.42
CA LEU A 31 12.21 4.40 25.07
C LEU A 31 11.08 3.41 24.83
N LEU A 32 10.25 3.70 23.82
CA LEU A 32 9.25 2.74 23.37
C LEU A 32 9.98 1.47 22.88
N PRO A 33 9.46 0.28 23.20
CA PRO A 33 10.05 -0.96 22.73
C PRO A 33 10.03 -1.03 21.20
N ILE A 34 11.04 -1.69 20.64
CA ILE A 34 11.17 -1.83 19.19
C ILE A 34 10.45 -3.10 18.76
N VAL A 35 9.29 -2.96 18.14
CA VAL A 35 8.58 -4.09 17.53
C VAL A 35 9.37 -4.57 16.31
N ARG A 36 9.72 -5.86 16.31
CA ARG A 36 10.44 -6.56 15.25
C ARG A 36 9.61 -7.73 14.75
N LEU A 37 9.73 -8.02 13.45
CA LEU A 37 9.05 -9.16 12.81
C LEU A 37 9.50 -10.53 13.36
N ASP A 38 10.66 -10.59 14.04
CA ASP A 38 11.18 -11.79 14.68
C ASP A 38 10.81 -11.91 16.17
N ASN A 39 10.06 -10.95 16.73
CA ASN A 39 9.50 -11.06 18.07
C ASN A 39 8.53 -12.25 18.15
N ALA A 40 8.49 -12.93 19.31
CA ALA A 40 7.64 -14.10 19.48
C ALA A 40 6.15 -13.75 19.39
N LEU A 41 5.76 -12.60 19.95
CA LEU A 41 4.39 -12.13 19.89
C LEU A 41 3.94 -11.88 18.44
N HIS A 42 4.74 -11.12 17.70
CA HIS A 42 4.49 -10.80 16.29
C HIS A 42 4.30 -12.08 15.46
N ARG A 43 5.27 -13.01 15.52
CA ARG A 43 5.18 -14.29 14.82
C ARG A 43 3.95 -15.11 15.19
N SER A 44 3.59 -15.16 16.49
CA SER A 44 2.42 -15.92 16.94
C SER A 44 1.12 -15.36 16.35
N LEU A 45 0.96 -14.03 16.33
CA LEU A 45 -0.21 -13.37 15.76
C LEU A 45 -0.29 -13.57 14.24
N THR A 46 0.83 -13.44 13.54
CA THR A 46 0.89 -13.75 12.09
C THR A 46 0.59 -15.22 11.81
N THR A 47 1.03 -16.14 12.67
CA THR A 47 0.72 -17.58 12.54
C THR A 47 -0.77 -17.86 12.73
N LEU A 48 -1.48 -17.05 13.52
CA LEU A 48 -2.94 -17.09 13.64
C LEU A 48 -3.68 -16.52 12.41
N GLY A 49 -2.95 -16.03 11.41
CA GLY A 49 -3.49 -15.51 10.16
C GLY A 49 -3.76 -14.00 10.17
N HIS A 50 -3.29 -13.27 11.18
CA HIS A 50 -3.35 -11.81 11.17
C HIS A 50 -2.29 -11.23 10.22
N ASP A 51 -2.64 -10.12 9.56
CA ASP A 51 -1.73 -9.42 8.68
C ASP A 51 -0.49 -8.91 9.45
N PRO A 52 0.75 -9.17 9.00
CA PRO A 52 1.99 -8.75 9.67
C PRO A 52 2.09 -7.24 9.93
N ASP A 53 1.55 -6.42 9.04
CA ASP A 53 1.58 -4.96 9.15
C ASP A 53 0.57 -4.50 10.19
N ASP A 54 -0.66 -5.03 10.16
CA ASP A 54 -1.67 -4.74 11.20
C ASP A 54 -1.17 -5.15 12.60
N VAL A 55 -0.49 -6.30 12.69
CA VAL A 55 0.16 -6.74 13.93
C VAL A 55 1.21 -5.71 14.37
N THR A 56 2.03 -5.23 13.45
CA THR A 56 3.05 -4.22 13.77
C THR A 56 2.41 -2.93 14.26
N ASP A 57 1.38 -2.44 13.57
CA ASP A 57 0.71 -1.19 13.88
C ASP A 57 0.00 -1.28 15.25
N VAL A 58 -0.71 -2.38 15.51
CA VAL A 58 -1.36 -2.63 16.81
C VAL A 58 -0.32 -2.69 17.94
N LEU A 59 0.78 -3.43 17.76
CA LEU A 59 1.82 -3.54 18.78
C LEU A 59 2.56 -2.20 19.02
N CYS A 60 2.76 -1.38 17.99
CA CYS A 60 3.35 -0.05 18.13
C CYS A 60 2.44 0.95 18.88
N CYS A 61 1.13 0.77 18.80
CA CYS A 61 0.15 1.65 19.46
C CYS A 61 -0.26 1.21 20.87
N LEU A 62 0.17 0.01 21.29
CA LEU A 62 -0.11 -0.53 22.61
C LEU A 62 1.06 -0.30 23.57
N HIS A 63 0.75 -0.22 24.86
CA HIS A 63 1.76 -0.24 25.92
C HIS A 63 2.26 -1.67 26.15
N VAL A 64 2.85 -2.28 25.12
CA VAL A 64 3.55 -3.57 25.23
C VAL A 64 4.95 -3.34 25.78
N THR A 65 5.47 -4.27 26.57
CA THR A 65 6.86 -4.25 27.04
C THR A 65 7.74 -5.17 26.18
N GLU A 66 9.07 -5.03 26.28
CA GLU A 66 10.01 -5.99 25.67
C GLU A 66 9.75 -7.44 26.14
N GLU A 67 9.31 -7.60 27.39
CA GLU A 67 8.98 -8.91 27.94
C GLU A 67 7.71 -9.50 27.29
N ASP A 68 6.70 -8.67 27.00
CA ASP A 68 5.51 -9.09 26.28
C ASP A 68 5.85 -9.49 24.84
N LEU A 69 6.69 -8.70 24.15
CA LEU A 69 7.13 -8.98 22.77
C LEU A 69 7.90 -10.30 22.66
N ALA A 70 8.60 -10.70 23.72
CA ALA A 70 9.35 -11.96 23.79
C ALA A 70 8.49 -13.21 24.00
N ARG A 71 7.17 -13.05 24.24
CA ARG A 71 6.24 -14.15 24.50
C ARG A 71 5.23 -14.30 23.35
N PRO A 72 4.80 -15.53 23.00
CA PRO A 72 3.69 -15.71 22.08
C PRO A 72 2.37 -15.24 22.71
N VAL A 73 1.35 -14.97 21.89
CA VAL A 73 0.07 -14.36 22.29
C VAL A 73 -0.67 -15.16 23.38
N GLU A 74 -0.49 -16.48 23.44
CA GLU A 74 -1.12 -17.35 24.44
C GLU A 74 -0.47 -17.25 25.83
N GLN A 75 0.70 -16.62 25.93
CA GLN A 75 1.46 -16.42 27.18
C GLN A 75 1.36 -14.97 27.71
N LEU A 76 0.57 -14.12 27.07
CA LEU A 76 0.29 -12.77 27.55
C LEU A 76 -0.70 -12.80 28.73
N SER A 77 -0.82 -11.68 29.43
CA SER A 77 -1.94 -11.48 30.36
C SER A 77 -3.27 -11.52 29.59
N ALA A 78 -4.33 -11.99 30.24
CA ALA A 78 -5.65 -12.08 29.61
C ALA A 78 -6.15 -10.72 29.11
N GLU A 79 -5.83 -9.65 29.85
CA GLU A 79 -6.17 -8.27 29.49
C GLU A 79 -5.44 -7.82 28.22
N LEU A 80 -4.12 -8.02 28.15
CA LEU A 80 -3.33 -7.61 26.99
C LEU A 80 -3.67 -8.46 25.76
N GLN A 81 -3.83 -9.77 25.94
CA GLN A 81 -4.26 -10.68 24.88
C GLN A 81 -5.60 -10.22 24.29
N LYS A 82 -6.57 -9.89 25.15
CA LYS A 82 -7.87 -9.38 24.72
C LYS A 82 -7.75 -8.06 23.95
N ASP A 83 -6.97 -7.10 24.44
CA ASP A 83 -6.80 -5.79 23.78
C ASP A 83 -6.19 -5.95 22.38
N VAL A 84 -5.06 -6.67 22.28
CA VAL A 84 -4.39 -6.99 21.00
C VAL A 84 -5.37 -7.62 19.99
N LEU A 85 -6.04 -8.71 20.38
CA LEU A 85 -6.93 -9.43 19.47
C LEU A 85 -8.16 -8.60 19.08
N SER A 86 -8.69 -7.78 19.99
CA SER A 86 -9.84 -6.92 19.70
C SER A 86 -9.52 -5.82 18.69
N ARG A 87 -8.32 -5.24 18.76
CA ARG A 87 -7.87 -4.21 17.80
C ARG A 87 -7.59 -4.81 16.44
N LEU A 88 -6.92 -5.95 16.39
CA LEU A 88 -6.70 -6.67 15.14
C LEU A 88 -8.03 -7.07 14.48
N LYS A 89 -9.00 -7.50 15.28
CA LYS A 89 -10.34 -7.80 14.80
C LYS A 89 -11.04 -6.55 14.25
N ALA A 90 -10.93 -5.41 14.93
CA ALA A 90 -11.55 -4.16 14.46
C ALA A 90 -10.96 -3.70 13.12
N LEU A 91 -9.64 -3.79 12.94
CA LEU A 91 -8.99 -3.47 11.66
C LEU A 91 -9.51 -4.37 10.53
N ALA A 92 -9.60 -5.68 10.78
CA ALA A 92 -10.14 -6.62 9.80
C ALA A 92 -11.63 -6.36 9.48
N GLU A 93 -12.43 -5.95 10.47
CA GLU A 93 -13.85 -5.60 10.27
C GLU A 93 -14.00 -4.29 9.48
N GLU A 94 -13.15 -3.28 9.73
CA GLU A 94 -13.12 -2.04 8.96
C GLU A 94 -12.76 -2.28 7.49
N GLU A 95 -11.71 -3.08 7.23
CA GLU A 95 -11.34 -3.46 5.86
C GLU A 95 -12.48 -4.24 5.17
N ALA A 96 -13.07 -5.22 5.86
CA ALA A 96 -14.20 -5.97 5.32
C ALA A 96 -15.39 -5.05 4.99
N ALA A 97 -15.70 -4.06 5.84
CA ALA A 97 -16.77 -3.10 5.61
C ALA A 97 -16.50 -2.15 4.44
N GLU A 98 -15.25 -1.71 4.23
CA GLU A 98 -14.87 -0.92 3.05
C GLU A 98 -15.12 -1.72 1.76
N ILE A 99 -14.83 -3.02 1.78
CA ILE A 99 -15.04 -3.88 0.62
C ILE A 99 -16.53 -4.21 0.44
N GLU A 100 -17.27 -4.51 1.52
CA GLU A 100 -18.71 -4.76 1.46
C GLU A 100 -19.49 -3.52 0.99
N SER A 101 -19.01 -2.33 1.31
CA SER A 101 -19.57 -1.06 0.80
C SER A 101 -19.17 -0.74 -0.64
N ASN A 102 -18.17 -1.44 -1.20
CA ASN A 102 -17.76 -1.35 -2.60
C ASN A 102 -17.68 -2.74 -3.28
N PRO A 103 -18.77 -3.52 -3.28
CA PRO A 103 -18.77 -4.88 -3.82
C PRO A 103 -18.61 -4.88 -5.34
N GLU A 104 -18.75 -3.71 -5.98
CA GLU A 104 -18.62 -3.52 -7.42
C GLU A 104 -17.16 -3.57 -7.93
N VAL A 105 -16.16 -3.53 -7.06
CA VAL A 105 -14.75 -3.49 -7.48
C VAL A 105 -13.95 -4.70 -6.97
N LEU A 106 -14.45 -5.90 -7.24
CA LEU A 106 -13.75 -7.17 -7.04
C LEU A 106 -12.85 -7.52 -8.23
N ALA A 107 -12.22 -6.52 -8.82
CA ALA A 107 -11.30 -6.70 -9.94
C ALA A 107 -10.07 -5.82 -9.76
N VAL A 108 -8.92 -6.30 -10.21
CA VAL A 108 -7.64 -5.58 -10.14
C VAL A 108 -7.10 -5.42 -11.54
N PHE A 109 -6.87 -4.17 -11.95
CA PHE A 109 -6.13 -3.84 -13.16
C PHE A 109 -4.63 -3.84 -12.84
N ALA A 110 -3.92 -4.82 -13.39
CA ALA A 110 -2.50 -4.98 -13.23
C ALA A 110 -1.76 -4.67 -14.52
N TYR A 111 -0.66 -3.92 -14.42
CA TYR A 111 0.20 -3.51 -15.54
C TYR A 111 1.68 -3.93 -15.35
N GLY A 112 2.00 -4.53 -14.20
CA GLY A 112 3.34 -4.95 -13.79
C GLY A 112 3.44 -6.44 -13.50
N THR A 113 4.04 -6.80 -12.37
CA THR A 113 4.27 -8.20 -11.97
C THR A 113 3.00 -8.94 -11.54
N LEU A 114 1.93 -8.22 -11.22
CA LEU A 114 0.59 -8.76 -10.98
C LEU A 114 -0.19 -9.08 -12.27
N ARG A 115 0.38 -8.86 -13.46
CA ARG A 115 -0.31 -9.15 -14.72
C ARG A 115 -0.61 -10.63 -14.86
N GLY A 116 -1.83 -10.98 -15.27
CA GLY A 116 -2.21 -12.36 -15.55
C GLY A 116 -1.47 -12.97 -16.74
N ASP A 117 -0.93 -12.15 -17.65
CA ASP A 117 -0.08 -12.58 -18.76
C ASP A 117 1.43 -12.43 -18.49
N PHE A 118 1.83 -12.27 -17.21
CA PHE A 118 3.24 -12.07 -16.85
C PHE A 118 4.12 -13.28 -17.18
N CYS A 119 3.63 -14.50 -16.90
CA CYS A 119 4.29 -15.75 -17.28
C CYS A 119 3.26 -16.83 -17.61
N GLY A 120 3.72 -18.02 -18.04
CA GLY A 120 2.84 -19.11 -18.46
C GLY A 120 1.89 -19.65 -17.37
N SER A 121 2.17 -19.35 -16.09
CA SER A 121 1.32 -19.72 -14.96
C SER A 121 0.46 -18.58 -14.40
N GLY A 122 0.46 -17.40 -15.04
CA GLY A 122 -0.26 -16.22 -14.55
C GLY A 122 0.66 -15.08 -14.14
N ASP A 123 0.35 -14.46 -13.01
CA ASP A 123 1.16 -13.43 -12.39
C ASP A 123 2.43 -13.98 -11.72
N LYS A 124 3.37 -13.09 -11.41
CA LYS A 124 4.65 -13.45 -10.77
C LYS A 124 4.47 -14.02 -9.36
N TRP A 125 3.40 -13.66 -8.68
CA TRP A 125 3.19 -13.92 -7.25
C TRP A 125 2.27 -15.11 -6.99
N GLY A 126 1.70 -15.68 -8.05
CA GLY A 126 0.86 -16.87 -8.01
C GLY A 126 -0.58 -16.62 -7.58
N ILE A 127 -1.03 -15.36 -7.48
CA ILE A 127 -2.41 -15.02 -7.11
C ILE A 127 -3.40 -15.66 -8.06
N VAL A 128 -3.18 -15.56 -9.37
CA VAL A 128 -4.05 -16.15 -10.40
C VAL A 128 -4.21 -17.65 -10.14
N SER A 129 -3.10 -18.36 -9.92
CA SER A 129 -3.12 -19.81 -9.72
C SER A 129 -3.69 -20.25 -8.37
N SER A 130 -3.43 -19.49 -7.29
CA SER A 130 -3.81 -19.88 -5.92
C SER A 130 -5.27 -19.54 -5.60
N THR A 131 -5.83 -18.52 -6.26
CA THR A 131 -7.19 -18.03 -6.04
C THR A 131 -8.17 -18.42 -7.14
N GLY A 132 -7.67 -18.96 -8.27
CA GLY A 132 -8.50 -19.27 -9.44
C GLY A 132 -8.97 -18.03 -10.18
N ALA A 133 -8.24 -16.92 -10.10
CA ALA A 133 -8.62 -15.69 -10.79
C ALA A 133 -8.69 -15.89 -12.30
N SER A 134 -9.73 -15.37 -12.94
CA SER A 134 -9.75 -15.17 -14.39
C SER A 134 -9.04 -13.85 -14.73
N TRP A 135 -8.43 -13.75 -15.91
CA TRP A 135 -7.91 -12.47 -16.38
C TRP A 135 -8.16 -12.24 -17.86
N GLU A 136 -8.27 -10.96 -18.22
CA GLU A 136 -8.50 -10.48 -19.59
C GLU A 136 -7.58 -9.30 -19.87
N ARG A 137 -7.11 -9.13 -21.11
CA ARG A 137 -6.32 -7.93 -21.47
C ARG A 137 -7.20 -6.69 -21.42
N ALA A 138 -6.67 -5.60 -20.89
CA ALA A 138 -7.39 -4.34 -20.76
C ALA A 138 -6.47 -3.13 -20.91
N SER A 139 -7.07 -1.95 -21.00
CA SER A 139 -6.40 -0.66 -20.94
C SER A 139 -7.11 0.31 -20.01
N VAL A 140 -6.37 1.29 -19.49
CA VAL A 140 -6.90 2.38 -18.67
C VAL A 140 -6.28 3.71 -19.07
N LYS A 141 -7.10 4.76 -19.08
CA LYS A 141 -6.74 6.13 -19.46
C LYS A 141 -6.38 6.96 -18.22
N GLY A 142 -5.58 8.02 -18.41
CA GLY A 142 -5.18 8.94 -17.35
C GLY A 142 -3.93 8.53 -16.59
N PHE A 143 -3.14 7.58 -17.13
CA PHE A 143 -1.92 7.07 -16.49
C PHE A 143 -0.78 6.94 -17.49
N ARG A 144 0.44 7.11 -16.98
CA ARG A 144 1.68 6.76 -17.68
C ARG A 144 2.46 5.72 -16.91
N LEU A 145 3.20 4.90 -17.67
CA LEU A 145 3.97 3.81 -17.14
C LEU A 145 5.47 4.13 -17.16
N TYR A 146 6.13 3.86 -16.04
CA TYR A 146 7.55 4.12 -15.84
C TYR A 146 8.23 2.95 -15.13
N GLN A 147 9.55 2.94 -15.13
CA GLN A 147 10.37 2.03 -14.33
C GLN A 147 11.63 2.75 -13.86
N ASP A 148 11.94 2.65 -12.57
CA ASP A 148 13.25 3.05 -12.05
C ASP A 148 14.28 2.07 -12.62
N PRO A 149 15.36 2.55 -13.29
CA PRO A 149 16.33 1.66 -13.93
C PRO A 149 17.06 0.71 -12.96
N ARG A 150 16.94 0.94 -11.64
CA ARG A 150 17.50 0.08 -10.59
C ARG A 150 16.54 -1.03 -10.15
N LEU A 151 15.26 -0.94 -10.54
CA LEU A 151 14.21 -1.90 -10.20
C LEU A 151 13.86 -2.77 -11.41
N THR A 152 13.25 -3.91 -11.14
CA THR A 152 12.84 -4.90 -12.15
C THR A 152 11.33 -4.97 -12.35
N PHE A 153 10.61 -3.93 -11.93
CA PHE A 153 9.16 -3.83 -12.01
C PHE A 153 8.74 -2.38 -12.32
N PRO A 154 7.62 -2.18 -13.02
CA PRO A 154 7.18 -0.85 -13.41
C PRO A 154 6.31 -0.22 -12.31
N PHE A 155 6.04 1.08 -12.46
CA PHE A 155 5.06 1.81 -11.67
C PHE A 155 4.25 2.74 -12.58
N ALA A 156 2.94 2.82 -12.33
CA ALA A 156 2.07 3.79 -12.99
C ALA A 156 2.06 5.11 -12.20
N VAL A 157 1.92 6.22 -12.93
CA VAL A 157 1.70 7.56 -12.38
C VAL A 157 0.44 8.12 -13.01
N ARG A 158 -0.46 8.63 -12.17
CA ARG A 158 -1.68 9.32 -12.61
C ARG A 158 -1.33 10.66 -13.25
N THR A 159 -1.86 10.92 -14.44
CA THR A 159 -1.67 12.16 -15.20
C THR A 159 -2.98 12.90 -15.49
N ASP A 160 -4.12 12.25 -15.29
CA ASP A 160 -5.48 12.74 -15.62
C ASP A 160 -5.68 13.05 -17.12
N ALA A 161 -4.69 12.78 -17.96
CA ALA A 161 -4.74 13.03 -19.39
C ALA A 161 -5.39 11.84 -20.13
N PRO A 162 -6.48 12.03 -20.88
CA PRO A 162 -7.22 10.92 -21.49
C PRO A 162 -6.47 10.22 -22.63
N TRP A 163 -5.41 10.83 -23.16
CA TRP A 163 -4.52 10.25 -24.17
C TRP A 163 -3.35 9.44 -23.57
N ASP A 164 -3.11 9.58 -22.27
CA ASP A 164 -2.14 8.74 -21.57
C ASP A 164 -2.83 7.43 -21.22
N VAL A 165 -2.36 6.35 -21.82
CA VAL A 165 -2.96 5.01 -21.70
C VAL A 165 -1.90 4.04 -21.21
N ILE A 166 -2.29 3.16 -20.31
CA ILE A 166 -1.50 1.98 -19.95
C ILE A 166 -2.27 0.71 -20.30
N HIS A 167 -1.54 -0.33 -20.69
CA HIS A 167 -2.04 -1.64 -21.06
C HIS A 167 -1.61 -2.67 -20.02
N GLY A 168 -2.49 -3.64 -19.79
CA GLY A 168 -2.28 -4.67 -18.79
C GLY A 168 -3.38 -5.71 -18.83
N THR A 169 -3.68 -6.28 -17.67
CA THR A 169 -4.73 -7.28 -17.50
C THR A 169 -5.65 -6.90 -16.36
N VAL A 170 -6.95 -7.19 -16.51
CA VAL A 170 -7.90 -7.17 -15.41
C VAL A 170 -8.02 -8.57 -14.85
N MET A 171 -7.68 -8.74 -13.59
CA MET A 171 -7.97 -9.96 -12.83
C MET A 171 -9.33 -9.81 -12.14
N SER A 172 -10.13 -10.88 -12.15
CA SER A 172 -11.42 -10.94 -11.47
C SER A 172 -11.69 -12.34 -10.91
N TRP A 173 -12.57 -12.40 -9.91
CA TRP A 173 -12.93 -13.63 -9.20
C TRP A 173 -14.44 -13.91 -9.27
N PRO A 174 -14.98 -14.24 -10.45
CA PRO A 174 -16.43 -14.39 -10.64
C PRO A 174 -17.03 -15.56 -9.87
N ASP A 175 -16.25 -16.60 -9.59
CA ASP A 175 -16.70 -17.82 -8.93
C ASP A 175 -16.45 -17.82 -7.41
N LEU A 176 -15.80 -16.78 -6.88
CA LEU A 176 -15.55 -16.64 -5.45
C LEU A 176 -16.71 -15.91 -4.76
N ASP A 177 -16.98 -16.30 -3.52
CA ASP A 177 -17.78 -15.45 -2.65
C ASP A 177 -17.06 -14.12 -2.38
N ALA A 178 -17.83 -13.09 -1.98
CA ALA A 178 -17.28 -11.76 -1.75
C ALA A 178 -16.08 -11.80 -0.78
N LYS A 179 -16.18 -12.58 0.30
CA LYS A 179 -15.11 -12.71 1.31
C LYS A 179 -13.81 -13.26 0.72
N SER A 180 -13.89 -14.26 -0.13
CA SER A 180 -12.73 -14.88 -0.77
C SER A 180 -12.13 -13.98 -1.84
N ALA A 181 -12.97 -13.23 -2.58
CA ALA A 181 -12.51 -12.17 -3.46
C ALA A 181 -11.83 -11.02 -2.69
N CYS A 182 -12.37 -10.60 -1.54
CA CYS A 182 -11.73 -9.65 -0.63
C CYS A 182 -10.33 -10.14 -0.23
N ALA A 183 -10.22 -11.41 0.18
CA ALA A 183 -8.95 -11.99 0.58
C ALA A 183 -7.91 -11.99 -0.57
N ALA A 184 -8.35 -12.21 -1.81
CA ALA A 184 -7.48 -12.11 -2.97
C ALA A 184 -7.00 -10.66 -3.22
N VAL A 185 -7.89 -9.68 -3.09
CA VAL A 185 -7.52 -8.25 -3.18
C VAL A 185 -6.58 -7.85 -2.03
N ALA A 186 -6.77 -8.38 -0.83
CA ALA A 186 -5.87 -8.16 0.30
C ALA A 186 -4.46 -8.70 0.03
N GLN A 187 -4.33 -9.86 -0.65
CA GLN A 187 -3.01 -10.34 -1.11
C GLN A 187 -2.36 -9.37 -2.11
N CYS A 188 -3.13 -8.79 -3.05
CA CYS A 188 -2.62 -7.74 -3.93
C CYS A 188 -2.15 -6.50 -3.13
N ASN A 189 -2.90 -6.09 -2.10
CA ASN A 189 -2.51 -4.99 -1.22
C ASN A 189 -1.16 -5.24 -0.55
N GLN A 190 -0.95 -6.44 0.00
CA GLN A 190 0.31 -6.84 0.64
C GLN A 190 1.49 -6.78 -0.35
N ILE A 191 1.32 -7.30 -1.57
CA ILE A 191 2.36 -7.28 -2.60
C ILE A 191 2.76 -5.86 -2.99
N GLU A 192 1.77 -4.96 -3.13
CA GLU A 192 1.98 -3.57 -3.54
C GLU A 192 2.27 -2.63 -2.35
N GLY A 193 2.32 -3.16 -1.11
CA GLY A 193 2.52 -2.36 0.10
C GLY A 193 1.46 -1.27 0.29
N PHE A 194 0.24 -1.52 -0.15
CA PHE A 194 -0.90 -0.63 0.04
C PHE A 194 -1.65 -1.01 1.32
N ARG A 195 -1.96 -0.02 2.17
CA ARG A 195 -2.71 -0.20 3.41
C ARG A 195 -4.04 0.55 3.33
N PRO A 196 -5.20 -0.13 3.32
CA PRO A 196 -6.50 0.54 3.28
C PRO A 196 -6.73 1.49 4.46
N SER A 197 -6.27 1.13 5.66
CA SER A 197 -6.36 1.95 6.88
C SER A 197 -5.54 3.25 6.81
N THR A 198 -4.49 3.26 6.00
CA THR A 198 -3.58 4.40 5.81
C THR A 198 -3.23 4.55 4.33
N PRO A 199 -4.22 4.91 3.47
CA PRO A 199 -4.09 4.82 2.01
C PRO A 199 -3.00 5.76 1.46
N GLU A 200 -2.57 6.73 2.27
CA GLU A 200 -1.51 7.69 1.95
C GLU A 200 -0.12 7.33 2.51
N ALA A 201 0.01 6.30 3.35
CA ALA A 201 1.29 5.97 3.99
C ALA A 201 2.14 4.97 3.18
N GLY A 202 1.53 4.21 2.27
CA GLY A 202 2.21 3.18 1.47
C GLY A 202 3.06 3.71 0.31
N LEU A 203 3.85 2.81 -0.30
CA LEU A 203 4.59 3.09 -1.54
C LEU A 203 3.64 3.35 -2.71
N TYR A 204 2.58 2.54 -2.78
CA TYR A 204 1.52 2.68 -3.76
C TYR A 204 0.28 3.30 -3.13
N ARG A 205 -0.49 3.97 -3.98
CA ARG A 205 -1.88 4.36 -3.79
C ARG A 205 -2.76 3.39 -4.54
N ARG A 206 -4.00 3.24 -4.09
CA ARG A 206 -5.02 2.44 -4.76
C ARG A 206 -6.21 3.32 -5.08
N GLN A 207 -6.77 3.15 -6.26
CA GLN A 207 -8.02 3.81 -6.63
C GLN A 207 -8.85 2.92 -7.56
N ALA A 208 -10.16 3.12 -7.56
CA ALA A 208 -11.05 2.50 -8.54
C ALA A 208 -10.97 3.28 -9.87
N VAL A 209 -10.89 2.55 -10.98
CA VAL A 209 -10.86 3.07 -12.35
C VAL A 209 -11.82 2.31 -13.25
N GLU A 210 -12.26 2.97 -14.32
CA GLU A 210 -12.88 2.29 -15.45
C GLU A 210 -11.80 1.80 -16.41
N VAL A 211 -11.86 0.52 -16.75
CA VAL A 211 -10.95 -0.13 -17.69
C VAL A 211 -11.71 -0.62 -18.91
N GLU A 212 -11.07 -0.56 -20.06
CA GLU A 212 -11.61 -1.00 -21.35
C GLU A 212 -10.98 -2.36 -21.68
N LEU A 213 -11.79 -3.41 -21.74
CA LEU A 213 -11.32 -4.74 -22.14
C LEU A 213 -10.92 -4.73 -23.61
N LEU A 214 -9.84 -5.41 -23.96
CA LEU A 214 -9.37 -5.46 -25.36
C LEU A 214 -10.21 -6.42 -26.20
N GLU A 215 -10.78 -7.45 -25.56
CA GLU A 215 -11.63 -8.46 -26.20
C GLU A 215 -13.10 -8.15 -25.93
N GLY A 216 -13.55 -7.01 -26.46
CA GLY A 216 -14.94 -6.56 -26.39
C GLY A 216 -15.03 -5.13 -25.88
N GLU A 217 -15.98 -4.36 -26.41
CA GLU A 217 -16.21 -2.95 -26.02
C GLU A 217 -16.89 -2.84 -24.63
N VAL A 218 -16.48 -3.69 -23.68
CA VAL A 218 -17.01 -3.76 -22.33
C VAL A 218 -16.09 -2.98 -21.40
N ARG A 219 -16.68 -2.05 -20.65
CA ARG A 219 -16.00 -1.38 -19.55
C ARG A 219 -16.23 -2.13 -18.25
N ARG A 220 -15.20 -2.21 -17.41
CA ARG A 220 -15.28 -2.80 -16.07
C ARG A 220 -14.73 -1.82 -15.05
N ARG A 221 -15.21 -1.85 -13.81
CA ARG A 221 -14.56 -1.16 -12.70
C ARG A 221 -13.48 -2.07 -12.13
N ALA A 222 -12.29 -1.55 -11.88
CA ALA A 222 -11.18 -2.29 -11.28
C ALA A 222 -10.34 -1.39 -10.37
N LEU A 223 -9.64 -1.99 -9.41
CA LEU A 223 -8.64 -1.33 -8.59
C LEU A 223 -7.33 -1.23 -9.37
N ILE A 224 -6.68 -0.08 -9.33
CA ILE A 224 -5.32 0.12 -9.84
C ILE A 224 -4.42 0.59 -8.71
N TYR A 225 -3.22 0.03 -8.61
CA TYR A 225 -2.15 0.52 -7.75
C TYR A 225 -1.30 1.52 -8.54
N HIS A 226 -0.94 2.67 -7.99
CA HIS A 226 -0.07 3.65 -8.66
C HIS A 226 0.80 4.40 -7.66
N GLN A 227 1.91 4.99 -8.10
CA GLN A 227 2.80 5.77 -7.22
C GLN A 227 2.61 7.27 -7.45
N ILE A 228 2.97 8.07 -6.43
CA ILE A 228 3.06 9.53 -6.53
C ILE A 228 4.53 9.90 -6.70
N TRP A 229 4.88 10.46 -7.85
CA TRP A 229 6.25 10.85 -8.17
C TRP A 229 6.34 12.35 -8.52
N PRO A 230 7.31 13.08 -7.96
CA PRO A 230 7.61 14.43 -8.44
C PRO A 230 8.07 14.39 -9.90
N THR A 231 7.59 15.34 -10.72
CA THR A 231 7.93 15.43 -12.16
C THR A 231 9.44 15.43 -12.43
N ARG A 232 10.24 16.00 -11.52
CA ARG A 232 11.70 16.02 -11.64
C ARG A 232 12.31 14.62 -11.55
N ALA A 233 11.78 13.77 -10.69
CA ALA A 233 12.28 12.42 -10.46
C ALA A 233 11.95 11.49 -11.65
N LEU A 234 10.80 11.69 -12.31
CA LEU A 234 10.42 10.95 -13.51
C LEU A 234 11.39 11.11 -14.68
N ARG A 235 12.20 12.17 -14.71
CA ARG A 235 13.21 12.37 -15.77
C ARG A 235 14.33 11.32 -15.75
N ALA A 236 14.54 10.67 -14.60
CA ALA A 236 15.53 9.61 -14.44
C ALA A 236 14.91 8.20 -14.61
N ALA A 237 13.59 8.11 -14.76
CA ALA A 237 12.90 6.85 -14.97
C ALA A 237 12.84 6.48 -16.46
N THR A 238 12.83 5.19 -16.74
CA THR A 238 12.54 4.67 -18.08
C THR A 238 11.05 4.80 -18.32
N ALA A 239 10.64 5.49 -19.39
CA ALA A 239 9.24 5.63 -19.76
C ALA A 239 8.84 4.55 -20.77
N PHE A 240 7.61 4.04 -20.66
CA PHE A 240 7.02 3.13 -21.63
C PHE A 240 6.00 3.92 -22.47
N PRO A 241 6.39 4.45 -23.65
CA PRO A 241 5.55 5.38 -24.40
C PRO A 241 4.25 4.77 -24.92
N HIS A 242 4.23 3.46 -25.13
CA HIS A 242 3.05 2.70 -25.52
C HIS A 242 2.25 2.16 -24.33
N GLY A 243 2.68 2.46 -23.10
CA GLY A 243 1.95 2.09 -21.89
C GLY A 243 1.92 0.59 -21.57
N ASP A 244 2.64 -0.25 -22.31
CA ASP A 244 2.76 -1.69 -22.04
C ASP A 244 4.19 -2.03 -21.59
N TRP A 245 4.31 -2.65 -20.42
CA TRP A 245 5.61 -3.08 -19.86
C TRP A 245 6.19 -4.32 -20.56
N LEU A 246 5.33 -5.24 -20.98
CA LEU A 246 5.70 -6.53 -21.55
C LEU A 246 5.68 -6.51 -23.08
N GLU A 247 5.26 -5.40 -23.68
CA GLU A 247 5.52 -5.16 -25.10
C GLU A 247 7.03 -5.10 -25.27
N THR A 248 7.60 -6.23 -25.72
CA THR A 248 8.99 -6.28 -26.15
C THR A 248 9.17 -5.13 -27.12
N THR A 249 10.10 -4.23 -26.80
CA THR A 249 10.78 -3.41 -27.80
C THR A 249 11.44 -4.39 -28.76
N SER A 250 10.67 -4.88 -29.74
CA SER A 250 11.26 -5.43 -30.96
C SER A 250 12.23 -4.33 -31.38
N PRO A 251 13.55 -4.60 -31.38
CA PRO A 251 14.49 -3.59 -31.82
C PRO A 251 14.01 -3.21 -33.21
N MET A 252 13.63 -1.94 -33.40
CA MET A 252 13.54 -1.39 -34.73
C MET A 252 14.94 -1.57 -35.29
N ILE A 253 15.13 -2.62 -36.08
CA ILE A 253 16.28 -2.77 -36.95
C ILE A 253 16.14 -1.59 -37.92
N GLN A 254 16.87 -0.51 -37.61
CA GLN A 254 17.04 0.65 -38.48
C GLN A 254 17.89 0.29 -39.68
#